data_AF-A0A8T4JEV8-F1
#
_entry.id   AF-A0A8T4JEV8-F1
#
_cell.length_a   1.000
_cell.length_b   1.000
_cell.length_c   1.000
_cell.angle_alpha   90.00
_cell.angle_beta   90.00
_cell.angle_gamma   90.00
#
_symmetry.space_group_name_H-M   'P 1'
#
loop_
_entity.id
_entity.type
_entity.pdbx_description
1 polymer ?
#
loop_
_entity_poly.entity_id
_entity_poly.type
_entity_poly.pdbx_seq_one_letter_code
_entity_poly.pdbx_strand_id
1 'polypeptide(L)'
;MVNKNKLLLIANNAAIDATIYTKGDAIVNYSQVNQVPLEQIAGIGDEIIDISFLTTQGLALAGAPANAQQQVLETIKQLPNGWISKKESLDGFLEFYDLARKKGITHVVTDRDGVVYCKGDYSRGREFQVLLENMGIDNNPHIAVLTGSGYVQNQRFMIEYGMTQKLSDINSVKRDPYLLLAENGLIQINVLTGETRNLCGILNQDLLKRLKKEFEPKVIKEMQKSQGILEELGLSWSNDYEDQKAKVFIPPKQAMTTFNVPREYANGKPDYRKSPEADHFRKQVIKVMEKTAKRLNIPYQVI
;
A
#
# COMPACT_ATOMS: atom_id res chain seq x y z
N MET A 1 -18.68 -11.80 0.96
CA MET A 1 -18.89 -10.84 -0.15
C MET A 1 -18.23 -9.52 0.23
N VAL A 2 -17.25 -9.06 -0.55
CA VAL A 2 -16.60 -7.75 -0.36
C VAL A 2 -17.66 -6.65 -0.50
N ASN A 3 -17.69 -5.70 0.42
CA ASN A 3 -18.69 -4.63 0.46
C ASN A 3 -18.34 -3.54 -0.57
N LYS A 4 -18.63 -3.82 -1.84
CA LYS A 4 -18.10 -3.11 -3.02
C LYS A 4 -18.70 -1.71 -3.29
N ASN A 5 -19.60 -1.19 -2.45
CA ASN A 5 -20.40 0.01 -2.76
C ASN A 5 -20.18 1.20 -1.81
N LYS A 6 -19.05 1.25 -1.12
CA LYS A 6 -18.74 2.32 -0.17
C LYS A 6 -17.29 2.77 -0.26
N LEU A 7 -17.03 4.01 0.15
CA LEU A 7 -15.68 4.50 0.40
C LEU A 7 -15.20 4.04 1.77
N LEU A 8 -13.94 3.66 1.86
CA LEU A 8 -13.20 3.44 3.08
C LEU A 8 -12.32 4.67 3.29
N LEU A 9 -12.53 5.36 4.40
CA LEU A 9 -11.79 6.54 4.81
C LEU A 9 -10.79 6.10 5.88
N ILE A 10 -9.50 6.17 5.57
CA ILE A 10 -8.44 5.58 6.39
C ILE A 10 -7.46 6.69 6.76
N ALA A 11 -7.13 6.82 8.04
CA ALA A 11 -6.13 7.78 8.51
C ALA A 11 -4.91 7.07 9.09
N ASN A 12 -3.82 7.07 8.34
CA ASN A 12 -2.54 6.47 8.73
C ASN A 12 -1.52 7.53 9.14
N ASN A 13 -0.37 7.07 9.64
CA ASN A 13 0.74 7.95 9.99
C ASN A 13 1.25 8.76 8.79
N ALA A 14 1.34 8.15 7.62
CA ALA A 14 1.91 8.78 6.42
C ALA A 14 0.89 9.49 5.53
N ALA A 15 -0.38 9.10 5.58
CA ALA A 15 -1.39 9.56 4.63
C ALA A 15 -2.83 9.37 5.15
N ILE A 16 -3.75 10.15 4.58
CA ILE A 16 -5.20 9.99 4.75
C ILE A 16 -5.78 9.62 3.38
N ASP A 17 -6.41 8.46 3.32
CA ASP A 17 -6.87 7.82 2.10
C ASP A 17 -8.39 7.73 2.04
N ALA A 18 -8.95 7.96 0.84
CA ALA A 18 -10.28 7.51 0.48
C ALA A 18 -10.15 6.48 -0.64
N THR A 19 -10.49 5.23 -0.33
CA THR A 19 -10.36 4.07 -1.23
C THR A 19 -11.68 3.31 -1.32
N ILE A 20 -11.84 2.49 -2.35
CA ILE A 20 -12.99 1.57 -2.49
C ILE A 20 -12.61 0.16 -2.00
N TYR A 21 -11.32 -0.06 -1.75
CA TYR A 21 -10.71 -1.38 -1.64
C TYR A 21 -9.55 -1.38 -0.66
N THR A 22 -9.44 -2.44 0.16
CA THR A 22 -8.32 -2.63 1.09
C THR A 22 -7.22 -3.52 0.48
N LYS A 23 -6.05 -3.56 1.11
CA LYS A 23 -5.01 -4.54 0.75
C LYS A 23 -5.48 -5.98 0.97
N GLY A 24 -6.36 -6.23 1.96
CA GLY A 24 -6.96 -7.55 2.16
C GLY A 24 -7.85 -7.99 1.01
N ASP A 25 -8.67 -7.06 0.48
CA ASP A 25 -9.45 -7.34 -0.71
C ASP A 25 -8.53 -7.65 -1.91
N ALA A 26 -7.38 -6.98 -2.02
CA ALA A 26 -6.39 -7.22 -3.07
C ALA A 26 -5.80 -8.62 -3.03
N ILE A 27 -5.51 -9.18 -1.84
CA ILE A 27 -5.04 -10.56 -1.73
C ILE A 27 -6.13 -11.56 -2.13
N VAL A 28 -7.37 -11.33 -1.70
CA VAL A 28 -8.50 -12.20 -2.09
C VAL A 28 -8.70 -12.17 -3.61
N ASN A 29 -8.59 -11.00 -4.24
CA ASN A 29 -8.67 -10.91 -5.68
C ASN A 29 -7.47 -11.53 -6.40
N TYR A 30 -6.26 -11.34 -5.88
CA TYR A 30 -5.06 -11.99 -6.39
C TYR A 30 -5.21 -13.52 -6.40
N SER A 31 -5.71 -14.08 -5.29
CA SER A 31 -6.06 -15.51 -5.16
C SER A 31 -7.06 -15.96 -6.24
N GLN A 32 -8.13 -15.19 -6.45
CA GLN A 32 -9.18 -15.53 -7.43
C GLN A 32 -8.69 -15.44 -8.88
N VAL A 33 -7.97 -14.37 -9.23
CA VAL A 33 -7.49 -14.11 -10.60
C VAL A 33 -6.43 -15.14 -10.99
N ASN A 34 -5.53 -15.47 -10.07
CA ASN A 34 -4.44 -16.41 -10.34
C ASN A 34 -4.80 -17.87 -10.00
N GLN A 35 -6.02 -18.13 -9.52
CA GLN A 35 -6.49 -19.46 -9.12
C GLN A 35 -5.58 -20.12 -8.07
N VAL A 36 -5.02 -19.31 -7.18
CA VAL A 36 -4.14 -19.75 -6.09
C VAL A 36 -4.97 -19.77 -4.80
N PRO A 37 -5.15 -20.92 -4.13
CA PRO A 37 -5.83 -20.96 -2.83
C PRO A 37 -5.13 -20.08 -1.79
N LEU A 38 -5.90 -19.42 -0.92
CA LEU A 38 -5.35 -18.56 0.15
C LEU A 38 -4.42 -19.35 1.07
N GLU A 39 -4.65 -20.65 1.22
CA GLU A 39 -3.85 -21.59 2.01
C GLU A 39 -2.46 -21.85 1.41
N GLN A 40 -2.19 -21.33 0.20
CA GLN A 40 -0.88 -21.34 -0.44
C GLN A 40 -0.25 -19.94 -0.54
N ILE A 41 -0.91 -18.93 0.03
CA ILE A 41 -0.45 -17.54 0.04
C ILE A 41 -0.01 -17.18 1.46
N ALA A 42 1.18 -16.61 1.58
CA ALA A 42 1.66 -15.97 2.79
C ALA A 42 1.71 -14.45 2.63
N GLY A 43 1.51 -13.72 3.72
CA GLY A 43 1.55 -12.26 3.75
C GLY A 43 2.55 -11.74 4.79
N ILE A 44 3.32 -10.71 4.45
CA ILE A 44 4.17 -9.99 5.41
C ILE A 44 4.12 -8.48 5.21
N GLY A 45 3.90 -7.75 6.30
CA GLY A 45 3.78 -6.29 6.31
C GLY A 45 4.17 -5.69 7.66
N ASP A 46 4.31 -4.37 7.70
CA ASP A 46 4.90 -3.64 8.83
C ASP A 46 4.06 -2.44 9.29
N GLU A 47 3.06 -2.01 8.52
CA GLU A 47 2.19 -0.89 8.85
C GLU A 47 0.75 -1.30 9.17
N ILE A 48 0.01 -0.44 9.90
CA ILE A 48 -1.39 -0.70 10.27
C ILE A 48 -2.29 -1.02 9.08
N ILE A 49 -2.04 -0.45 7.89
CA ILE A 49 -2.83 -0.71 6.68
C ILE A 49 -2.67 -2.16 6.20
N ASP A 50 -1.57 -2.81 6.56
CA ASP A 50 -1.26 -4.19 6.20
C ASP A 50 -2.07 -5.20 7.01
N ILE A 51 -2.56 -4.81 8.20
CA ILE A 51 -3.41 -5.66 9.05
C ILE A 51 -4.58 -6.22 8.24
N SER A 52 -5.19 -5.41 7.37
CA SER A 52 -6.31 -5.83 6.53
C SER A 52 -5.98 -7.05 5.67
N PHE A 53 -4.75 -7.15 5.16
CA PHE A 53 -4.34 -8.29 4.35
C PHE A 53 -3.76 -9.41 5.20
N LEU A 54 -3.00 -9.10 6.24
CA LEU A 54 -2.39 -10.07 7.15
C LEU A 54 -3.43 -10.89 7.92
N THR A 55 -4.63 -10.32 8.14
CA THR A 55 -5.75 -11.00 8.81
C THR A 55 -6.74 -11.66 7.86
N THR A 56 -6.41 -11.74 6.56
CA THR A 56 -7.27 -12.41 5.56
C THR A 56 -7.45 -13.89 5.93
N GLN A 57 -8.70 -14.28 6.17
CA GLN A 57 -9.03 -15.65 6.57
C GLN A 57 -8.61 -16.64 5.48
N GLY A 58 -7.92 -17.71 5.88
CA GLY A 58 -7.43 -18.76 4.99
C GLY A 58 -5.98 -18.57 4.54
N LEU A 59 -5.32 -17.45 4.87
CA LEU A 59 -3.89 -17.29 4.58
C LEU A 59 -3.05 -18.41 5.22
N ALA A 60 -2.05 -18.90 4.47
CA ALA A 60 -1.14 -19.94 4.93
C ALA A 60 -0.27 -19.49 6.11
N LEU A 61 0.19 -18.24 6.05
CA LEU A 61 1.10 -17.64 7.01
C LEU A 61 0.95 -16.11 6.96
N ALA A 62 0.91 -15.47 8.13
CA ALA A 62 0.93 -14.02 8.25
C ALA A 62 2.12 -13.60 9.10
N GLY A 63 2.89 -12.61 8.67
CA GLY A 63 4.05 -12.19 9.44
C GLY A 63 4.39 -10.71 9.41
N ALA A 64 5.36 -10.37 10.24
CA ALA A 64 5.88 -9.03 10.39
C ALA A 64 7.39 -9.05 10.70
N PRO A 65 8.17 -8.08 10.17
CA PRO A 65 9.54 -7.85 10.63
C PRO A 65 9.56 -7.27 12.05
N ALA A 66 10.70 -7.35 12.73
CA ALA A 66 10.84 -6.92 14.13
C ALA A 66 10.56 -5.42 14.35
N ASN A 67 10.80 -4.58 13.34
CA ASN A 67 10.58 -3.14 13.37
C ASN A 67 9.17 -2.70 12.93
N ALA A 68 8.24 -3.64 12.73
CA ALA A 68 6.85 -3.32 12.40
C ALA A 68 6.17 -2.50 13.50
N GLN A 69 5.10 -1.79 13.15
CA GLN A 69 4.29 -1.03 14.10
C GLN A 69 3.74 -1.96 15.19
N GLN A 70 3.71 -1.47 16.43
CA GLN A 70 3.30 -2.26 17.60
C GLN A 70 1.94 -2.95 17.42
N GLN A 71 0.96 -2.28 16.82
CA GLN A 71 -0.37 -2.85 16.56
C GLN A 71 -0.32 -4.01 15.55
N VAL A 72 0.59 -3.95 14.56
CA VAL A 72 0.81 -5.06 13.61
C VAL A 72 1.40 -6.25 14.35
N LEU A 73 2.45 -6.02 15.16
CA LEU A 73 3.08 -7.07 15.97
C LEU A 73 2.07 -7.74 16.92
N GLU A 74 1.24 -6.95 17.61
CA GLU A 74 0.19 -7.45 18.50
C GLU A 74 -0.85 -8.27 17.74
N THR A 75 -1.28 -7.79 16.57
CA THR A 75 -2.23 -8.50 15.72
C THR A 75 -1.65 -9.85 15.27
N ILE A 76 -0.43 -9.87 14.74
CA ILE A 76 0.22 -11.10 14.27
C ILE A 76 0.38 -12.12 15.41
N LYS A 77 0.74 -11.69 16.62
CA LYS A 77 0.85 -12.60 17.79
C LYS A 77 -0.44 -13.34 18.13
N GLN A 78 -1.59 -12.74 17.79
CA GLN A 78 -2.90 -13.31 18.10
C GLN A 78 -3.39 -14.27 16.99
N LEU A 79 -2.75 -14.28 15.82
CA LEU A 79 -3.14 -15.13 14.71
C LEU A 79 -2.61 -16.56 14.88
N PRO A 80 -3.43 -17.60 14.59
CA PRO A 80 -2.98 -19.00 14.68
C PRO A 80 -1.87 -19.34 13.67
N ASN A 81 -1.80 -18.60 12.57
CA ASN A 81 -0.79 -18.69 11.51
C ASN A 81 0.20 -17.50 11.57
N GLY A 82 0.30 -16.82 12.71
CA GLY A 82 1.15 -15.66 12.90
C GLY A 82 2.62 -16.00 13.11
N TRP A 83 3.52 -15.21 12.53
CA TRP A 83 4.96 -15.32 12.74
C TRP A 83 5.65 -13.95 12.77
N ILE A 84 6.56 -13.73 13.72
CA ILE A 84 7.31 -12.48 13.84
C ILE A 84 8.79 -12.78 13.70
N SER A 85 9.46 -12.08 12.78
CA SER A 85 10.91 -12.18 12.61
C SER A 85 11.63 -11.58 13.82
N LYS A 86 12.83 -12.10 14.09
CA LYS A 86 13.79 -11.45 15.01
C LYS A 86 14.61 -10.36 14.31
N LYS A 87 14.51 -10.26 12.99
CA LYS A 87 15.25 -9.32 12.15
C LYS A 87 14.30 -8.24 11.62
N GLU A 88 14.89 -7.11 11.24
CA GLU A 88 14.17 -5.93 10.77
C GLU A 88 14.15 -5.86 9.25
N SER A 89 13.16 -5.17 8.68
CA SER A 89 13.10 -4.81 7.26
C SER A 89 13.35 -6.00 6.30
N LEU A 90 14.20 -5.83 5.28
CA LEU A 90 14.55 -6.87 4.30
C LEU A 90 15.03 -8.18 4.93
N ASP A 91 15.87 -8.11 5.98
CA ASP A 91 16.38 -9.31 6.64
C ASP A 91 15.25 -10.13 7.29
N GLY A 92 14.25 -9.44 7.85
CA GLY A 92 13.06 -10.09 8.40
C GLY A 92 12.17 -10.69 7.31
N PHE A 93 12.08 -10.01 6.16
CA PHE A 93 11.41 -10.55 4.98
C PHE A 93 12.10 -11.80 4.42
N LEU A 94 13.42 -11.80 4.30
CA LEU A 94 14.16 -12.98 3.80
C LEU A 94 13.98 -14.18 4.73
N GLU A 95 13.99 -13.98 6.05
CA GLU A 95 13.70 -15.03 7.02
C GLU A 95 12.26 -15.57 6.88
N PHE A 96 11.29 -14.67 6.68
CA PHE A 96 9.89 -15.06 6.40
C PHE A 96 9.75 -15.84 5.10
N TYR A 97 10.42 -15.39 4.04
CA TYR A 97 10.41 -16.02 2.73
C TYR A 97 10.97 -17.46 2.78
N ASP A 98 12.08 -17.64 3.49
CA ASP A 98 12.66 -18.96 3.74
C ASP A 98 11.72 -19.87 4.54
N LEU A 99 11.03 -19.33 5.54
CA LEU A 99 10.03 -20.07 6.30
C LEU A 99 8.84 -20.48 5.41
N ALA A 100 8.35 -19.58 4.57
CA ALA A 100 7.28 -19.85 3.61
C ALA A 100 7.67 -20.99 2.66
N ARG A 101 8.88 -20.91 2.08
CA ARG A 101 9.45 -21.97 1.23
C ARG A 101 9.50 -23.32 1.96
N LYS A 102 10.02 -23.36 3.19
CA LYS A 102 10.11 -24.60 4.00
C LYS A 102 8.74 -25.20 4.33
N LYS A 103 7.70 -24.38 4.38
CA LYS A 103 6.30 -24.79 4.59
C LYS A 103 5.58 -25.20 3.31
N GLY A 104 6.24 -25.15 2.14
CA GLY A 104 5.62 -25.45 0.85
C GLY A 104 4.63 -24.39 0.38
N ILE A 105 4.71 -23.18 0.90
CA ILE A 105 3.89 -22.05 0.47
C ILE A 105 4.40 -21.60 -0.91
N THR A 106 3.49 -21.38 -1.86
CA THR A 106 3.85 -21.11 -3.26
C THR A 106 3.88 -19.63 -3.59
N HIS A 107 3.25 -18.78 -2.77
CA HIS A 107 3.16 -17.33 -3.01
C HIS A 107 3.39 -16.53 -1.73
N VAL A 108 4.12 -15.42 -1.85
CA VAL A 108 4.36 -14.45 -0.79
C VAL A 108 3.93 -13.08 -1.29
N VAL A 109 3.00 -12.46 -0.58
CA VAL A 109 2.59 -11.07 -0.78
C VAL A 109 3.27 -10.21 0.28
N THR A 110 3.86 -9.10 -0.13
CA THR A 110 4.58 -8.21 0.79
C THR A 110 4.30 -6.74 0.53
N ASP A 111 4.36 -5.92 1.58
CA ASP A 111 4.39 -4.46 1.41
C ASP A 111 5.76 -3.97 0.93
N ARG A 112 5.76 -2.96 0.06
CA ARG A 112 6.98 -2.35 -0.49
C ARG A 112 7.88 -1.77 0.60
N ASP A 113 7.32 -1.08 1.59
CA ASP A 113 8.13 -0.32 2.56
C ASP A 113 8.83 -1.26 3.56
N GLY A 114 8.20 -2.40 3.89
CA GLY A 114 8.79 -3.46 4.71
C GLY A 114 9.94 -4.25 4.05
N VAL A 115 10.11 -4.17 2.72
CA VAL A 115 11.11 -4.98 1.98
C VAL A 115 12.10 -4.16 1.17
N VAL A 116 11.70 -3.02 0.61
CA VAL A 116 12.49 -2.33 -0.42
C VAL A 116 12.81 -0.87 -0.09
N TYR A 117 12.29 -0.30 0.99
CA TYR A 117 12.65 1.07 1.37
C TYR A 117 13.96 1.12 2.18
N CYS A 118 15.10 1.09 1.48
CA CYS A 118 16.39 1.49 2.03
C CYS A 118 16.93 2.65 1.20
N LYS A 119 16.61 3.89 1.60
CA LYS A 119 17.15 5.10 0.98
C LYS A 119 18.68 5.02 0.95
N GLY A 120 19.25 4.92 -0.26
CA GLY A 120 20.69 5.04 -0.50
C GLY A 120 21.52 3.76 -0.34
N ASP A 121 20.91 2.60 -0.06
CA ASP A 121 21.63 1.32 0.00
C ASP A 121 21.33 0.44 -1.22
N TYR A 122 22.12 0.64 -2.28
CA TYR A 122 22.04 -0.14 -3.52
C TYR A 122 22.29 -1.65 -3.33
N SER A 123 22.92 -2.08 -2.22
CA SER A 123 23.23 -3.50 -2.01
C SER A 123 21.98 -4.31 -1.68
N ARG A 124 21.11 -3.79 -0.79
CA ARG A 124 19.82 -4.39 -0.43
C ARG A 124 18.85 -4.50 -1.61
N GLY A 125 18.86 -3.49 -2.48
CA GLY A 125 18.13 -3.52 -3.74
C GLY A 125 18.52 -4.69 -4.66
N ARG A 126 19.80 -5.03 -4.70
CA ARG A 126 20.31 -6.18 -5.48
C ARG A 126 19.89 -7.50 -4.88
N GLU A 127 19.90 -7.64 -3.55
CA GLU A 127 19.44 -8.87 -2.90
C GLU A 127 17.96 -9.15 -3.21
N PHE A 128 17.12 -8.13 -3.14
CA PHE A 128 15.72 -8.26 -3.53
C PHE A 128 15.56 -8.59 -5.04
N GLN A 129 16.37 -7.97 -5.89
CA GLN A 129 16.41 -8.31 -7.32
C GLN A 129 16.76 -9.79 -7.54
N VAL A 130 17.80 -10.30 -6.88
CA VAL A 130 18.21 -11.72 -6.97
C VAL A 130 17.08 -12.64 -6.50
N LEU A 131 16.34 -12.26 -5.46
CA LEU A 131 15.20 -13.04 -4.99
C LEU A 131 14.11 -13.16 -6.07
N LEU A 132 13.78 -12.04 -6.72
CA LEU A 132 12.82 -12.01 -7.83
C LEU A 132 13.33 -12.81 -9.03
N GLU A 133 14.64 -12.83 -9.27
CA GLU A 133 15.25 -13.63 -10.34
C GLU A 133 15.10 -15.15 -10.13
N ASN A 134 14.94 -15.58 -8.88
CA ASN A 134 14.89 -17.00 -8.50
C ASN A 134 13.50 -17.51 -8.11
N MET A 135 12.46 -16.68 -8.17
CA MET A 135 11.11 -17.11 -7.78
C MET A 135 10.52 -18.12 -8.77
N GLY A 136 9.83 -19.14 -8.26
CA GLY A 136 9.31 -20.26 -9.04
C GLY A 136 10.37 -21.28 -9.50
N ILE A 137 11.65 -21.10 -9.13
CA ILE A 137 12.73 -22.09 -9.32
C ILE A 137 12.92 -22.86 -8.01
N ASP A 138 13.14 -24.17 -8.07
CA ASP A 138 13.44 -25.02 -6.89
C ASP A 138 12.47 -24.84 -5.69
N ASN A 139 11.18 -24.70 -5.99
CA ASN A 139 10.09 -24.44 -5.02
C ASN A 139 10.16 -23.08 -4.30
N ASN A 140 10.94 -22.12 -4.82
CA ASN A 140 10.94 -20.76 -4.31
C ASN A 140 9.56 -20.10 -4.53
N PRO A 141 8.93 -19.51 -3.49
CA PRO A 141 7.64 -18.85 -3.64
C PRO A 141 7.65 -17.70 -4.65
N HIS A 142 6.57 -17.54 -5.40
CA HIS A 142 6.30 -16.35 -6.21
C HIS A 142 6.09 -15.12 -5.31
N ILE A 143 6.54 -13.94 -5.74
CA ILE A 143 6.49 -12.72 -4.94
C ILE A 143 5.61 -11.68 -5.61
N ALA A 144 4.59 -11.18 -4.89
CA ALA A 144 3.82 -10.02 -5.29
C ALA A 144 4.05 -8.88 -4.29
N VAL A 145 4.36 -7.69 -4.79
CA VAL A 145 4.63 -6.49 -4.00
C VAL A 145 3.42 -5.58 -4.02
N LEU A 146 2.76 -5.41 -2.88
CA LEU A 146 1.76 -4.39 -2.64
C LEU A 146 2.45 -3.05 -2.34
N THR A 147 1.97 -1.98 -2.95
CA THR A 147 2.50 -0.64 -2.68
C THR A 147 1.40 0.39 -2.56
N GLY A 148 1.53 1.27 -1.56
CA GLY A 148 0.68 2.45 -1.40
C GLY A 148 0.99 3.56 -2.41
N SER A 149 2.03 3.44 -3.23
CA SER A 149 2.40 4.44 -4.24
C SER A 149 1.53 4.36 -5.49
N GLY A 150 1.34 5.50 -6.17
CA GLY A 150 0.67 5.55 -7.48
C GLY A 150 1.51 4.90 -8.59
N TYR A 151 0.87 4.52 -9.71
CA TYR A 151 1.56 3.90 -10.85
C TYR A 151 2.81 4.66 -11.30
N VAL A 152 2.72 5.98 -11.47
CA VAL A 152 3.84 6.83 -11.94
C VAL A 152 5.01 6.81 -10.95
N GLN A 153 4.72 6.78 -9.64
CA GLN A 153 5.75 6.70 -8.60
C GLN A 153 6.47 5.35 -8.60
N ASN A 154 5.79 4.29 -9.04
CA ASN A 154 6.32 2.94 -9.14
C ASN A 154 7.12 2.66 -10.42
N GLN A 155 7.02 3.50 -11.45
CA GLN A 155 7.89 3.37 -12.62
C GLN A 155 9.36 3.53 -12.24
N ARG A 156 9.69 4.44 -11.31
CA ARG A 156 11.05 4.59 -10.78
C ARG A 156 11.54 3.30 -10.13
N PHE A 157 10.68 2.64 -9.35
CA PHE A 157 10.99 1.36 -8.70
C PHE A 157 11.33 0.27 -9.74
N MET A 158 10.52 0.12 -10.79
CA MET A 158 10.79 -0.86 -11.85
C MET A 158 12.13 -0.61 -12.55
N ILE A 159 12.48 0.66 -12.77
CA ILE A 159 13.74 1.08 -13.41
C ILE A 159 14.92 0.88 -12.45
N GLU A 160 14.82 1.36 -11.22
CA GLU A 160 15.88 1.36 -10.20
C GLU A 160 16.33 -0.07 -9.86
N TYR A 161 15.40 -1.03 -9.87
CA TYR A 161 15.70 -2.44 -9.60
C TYR A 161 15.74 -3.32 -10.87
N GLY A 162 15.77 -2.71 -12.06
CA GLY A 162 16.01 -3.40 -13.34
C GLY A 162 15.04 -4.55 -13.64
N MET A 163 13.76 -4.38 -13.30
CA MET A 163 12.76 -5.45 -13.35
C MET A 163 12.39 -5.90 -14.77
N THR A 164 12.55 -5.07 -15.79
CA THR A 164 12.08 -5.38 -17.15
C THR A 164 12.98 -6.35 -17.92
N GLN A 165 14.30 -6.11 -17.95
CA GLN A 165 15.21 -6.92 -18.79
C GLN A 165 15.57 -8.28 -18.19
N LYS A 166 15.60 -8.40 -16.86
CA LYS A 166 16.05 -9.63 -16.20
C LYS A 166 14.92 -10.60 -15.88
N LEU A 167 13.73 -10.07 -15.58
CA LEU A 167 12.57 -10.92 -15.27
C LEU A 167 11.96 -11.55 -16.53
N SER A 168 12.26 -11.03 -17.73
CA SER A 168 11.75 -11.56 -18.99
C SER A 168 12.27 -12.95 -19.33
N ASP A 169 13.33 -13.45 -18.69
CA ASP A 169 13.86 -14.79 -18.93
C ASP A 169 13.25 -15.84 -18.00
N ILE A 170 12.48 -15.41 -17.00
CA ILE A 170 11.97 -16.27 -15.94
C ILE A 170 10.58 -16.79 -16.33
N ASN A 171 10.45 -18.10 -16.49
CA ASN A 171 9.19 -18.73 -16.91
C ASN A 171 8.03 -18.46 -15.95
N SER A 172 8.31 -18.34 -14.64
CA SER A 172 7.32 -18.03 -13.61
C SER A 172 6.73 -16.62 -13.81
N VAL A 173 7.56 -15.63 -14.12
CA VAL A 173 7.15 -14.25 -14.44
C VAL A 173 6.35 -14.19 -15.75
N LYS A 174 6.74 -14.96 -16.77
CA LYS A 174 5.98 -15.01 -18.04
C LYS A 174 4.55 -15.50 -17.83
N ARG A 175 4.33 -16.38 -16.85
CA ARG A 175 3.01 -16.93 -16.50
C ARG A 175 2.19 -15.95 -15.67
N ASP A 176 2.81 -15.26 -14.72
CA ASP A 176 2.19 -14.18 -13.94
C ASP A 176 3.10 -12.94 -13.90
N PRO A 177 2.95 -12.00 -14.85
CA PRO A 177 3.79 -10.81 -14.91
C PRO A 177 3.28 -9.67 -14.02
N TYR A 178 2.16 -9.84 -13.33
CA TYR A 178 1.52 -8.78 -12.53
C TYR A 178 2.02 -8.77 -11.08
N LEU A 179 3.35 -8.66 -10.93
CA LEU A 179 4.03 -8.77 -9.63
C LEU A 179 3.93 -7.50 -8.78
N LEU A 180 3.66 -6.34 -9.41
CA LEU A 180 3.57 -5.07 -8.70
C LEU A 180 2.10 -4.62 -8.61
N LEU A 181 1.62 -4.56 -7.39
CA LEU A 181 0.23 -4.28 -7.01
C LEU A 181 0.17 -2.87 -6.41
N ALA A 182 0.09 -1.87 -7.29
CA ALA A 182 0.07 -0.45 -6.93
C ALA A 182 -1.27 0.04 -6.38
N GLU A 183 -1.22 1.19 -5.70
CA GLU A 183 -2.38 1.81 -5.04
C GLU A 183 -3.11 0.81 -4.12
N ASN A 184 -2.35 0.17 -3.22
CA ASN A 184 -2.82 -0.86 -2.30
C ASN A 184 -3.42 -2.10 -3.02
N GLY A 185 -2.90 -2.40 -4.21
CA GLY A 185 -3.32 -3.51 -5.04
C GLY A 185 -4.55 -3.24 -5.91
N LEU A 186 -4.97 -1.99 -6.04
CA LEU A 186 -6.02 -1.58 -6.97
C LEU A 186 -5.57 -1.55 -8.44
N ILE A 187 -4.27 -1.35 -8.66
CA ILE A 187 -3.67 -1.33 -9.99
C ILE A 187 -2.64 -2.45 -10.06
N GLN A 188 -2.87 -3.44 -10.91
CA GLN A 188 -1.84 -4.43 -11.21
C GLN A 188 -0.96 -3.90 -12.34
N ILE A 189 0.35 -4.00 -12.20
CA ILE A 189 1.32 -3.56 -13.19
C ILE A 189 2.04 -4.79 -13.74
N ASN A 190 1.96 -4.98 -15.05
CA ASN A 190 2.76 -5.96 -15.77
C ASN A 190 4.22 -5.49 -15.77
N VAL A 191 5.10 -6.20 -15.07
CA VAL A 191 6.50 -5.77 -14.93
C VAL A 191 7.33 -5.99 -16.20
N LEU A 192 6.82 -6.74 -17.17
CA LEU A 192 7.48 -6.98 -18.46
C LEU A 192 7.10 -5.92 -19.50
N THR A 193 5.81 -5.55 -19.57
CA THR A 193 5.28 -4.64 -20.61
C THR A 193 4.97 -3.24 -20.11
N GLY A 194 4.84 -3.05 -18.79
CA GLY A 194 4.39 -1.81 -18.16
C GLY A 194 2.88 -1.57 -18.23
N GLU A 195 2.12 -2.48 -18.85
CA GLU A 195 0.66 -2.39 -18.94
C GLU A 195 0.00 -2.48 -17.55
N THR A 196 -1.05 -1.68 -17.35
CA THR A 196 -1.77 -1.63 -16.07
C THR A 196 -3.17 -2.20 -16.17
N ARG A 197 -3.59 -2.97 -15.16
CA ARG A 197 -4.99 -3.35 -14.97
C ARG A 197 -5.56 -2.61 -13.76
N ASN A 198 -6.53 -1.73 -14.00
CA ASN A 198 -7.23 -1.02 -12.94
C ASN A 198 -8.40 -1.85 -12.44
N LEU A 199 -8.18 -2.60 -11.35
CA LEU A 199 -9.19 -3.45 -10.74
C LEU A 199 -10.35 -2.63 -10.20
N CYS A 200 -10.11 -1.42 -9.69
CA CYS A 200 -11.17 -0.53 -9.22
C CYS A 200 -12.12 -0.13 -10.36
N GLY A 201 -11.57 0.20 -11.52
CA GLY A 201 -12.33 0.52 -12.73
C GLY A 201 -13.19 -0.64 -13.23
N ILE A 202 -12.78 -1.88 -12.98
CA ILE A 202 -13.54 -3.09 -13.33
C ILE A 202 -14.60 -3.39 -12.25
N LEU A 203 -14.25 -3.22 -10.98
CA LEU A 203 -15.09 -3.65 -9.85
C LEU A 203 -16.20 -2.65 -9.49
N ASN A 204 -15.95 -1.34 -9.61
CA ASN A 204 -16.95 -0.30 -9.36
C ASN A 204 -16.62 1.02 -10.08
N GLN A 205 -16.80 1.04 -11.40
CA GLN A 205 -16.50 2.19 -12.25
C GLN A 205 -17.25 3.48 -11.84
N ASP A 206 -18.52 3.35 -11.44
CA ASP A 206 -19.35 4.50 -11.07
C ASP A 206 -18.87 5.15 -9.76
N LEU A 207 -18.58 4.34 -8.75
CA LEU A 207 -18.05 4.87 -7.49
C LEU A 207 -16.65 5.47 -7.69
N LEU A 208 -15.80 4.86 -8.51
CA LEU A 208 -14.50 5.44 -8.86
C LEU A 208 -14.65 6.79 -9.57
N LYS A 209 -15.58 6.88 -10.54
CA LYS A 209 -15.89 8.13 -11.24
C LYS A 209 -16.36 9.21 -10.26
N ARG A 210 -17.25 8.87 -9.33
CA ARG A 210 -17.72 9.81 -8.29
C ARG A 210 -16.61 10.21 -7.33
N LEU A 211 -15.75 9.26 -6.93
CA LEU A 211 -14.58 9.52 -6.09
C LEU A 211 -13.66 10.56 -6.74
N LYS A 212 -13.25 10.33 -7.99
CA LYS A 212 -12.27 11.18 -8.66
C LYS A 212 -12.85 12.49 -9.22
N LYS A 213 -14.08 12.49 -9.73
CA LYS A 213 -14.68 13.67 -10.38
C LYS A 213 -15.49 14.57 -9.47
N GLU A 214 -16.01 14.05 -8.36
CA GLU A 214 -16.90 14.80 -7.47
C GLU A 214 -16.36 14.91 -6.04
N PHE A 215 -15.96 13.79 -5.45
CA PHE A 215 -15.54 13.73 -4.05
C PHE A 215 -14.19 14.43 -3.83
N GLU A 216 -13.13 14.01 -4.54
CA GLU A 216 -11.79 14.56 -4.37
C GLU A 216 -11.74 16.08 -4.58
N PRO A 217 -12.29 16.67 -5.67
CA PRO A 217 -12.29 18.12 -5.84
C PRO A 217 -13.03 18.86 -4.72
N LYS A 218 -14.12 18.28 -4.18
CA LYS A 218 -14.87 18.89 -3.08
C LYS A 218 -14.10 18.85 -1.77
N VAL A 219 -13.42 17.74 -1.46
CA VAL A 219 -12.54 17.65 -0.28
C VAL A 219 -11.41 18.68 -0.37
N ILE A 220 -10.73 18.75 -1.52
CA ILE A 220 -9.65 19.72 -1.77
C ILE A 220 -10.16 21.14 -1.55
N LYS A 221 -11.31 21.49 -2.15
CA LYS A 221 -11.91 22.82 -2.01
C LYS A 221 -12.26 23.15 -0.56
N GLU A 222 -12.79 22.21 0.21
CA GLU A 222 -13.11 22.43 1.62
C GLU A 222 -11.85 22.60 2.48
N MET A 223 -10.78 21.85 2.19
CA MET A 223 -9.48 22.01 2.86
C MET A 223 -8.81 23.37 2.54
N GLN A 224 -9.09 23.94 1.36
CA GLN A 224 -8.52 25.20 0.85
C GLN A 224 -9.23 26.48 1.29
N LYS A 225 -10.45 26.41 1.84
CA LYS A 225 -11.20 27.61 2.22
C LYS A 225 -10.41 28.49 3.17
N SER A 226 -10.68 29.79 3.17
CA SER A 226 -10.22 30.65 4.26
C SER A 226 -10.81 30.13 5.57
N GLN A 227 -9.99 30.00 6.61
CA GLN A 227 -10.25 29.24 7.84
C GLN A 227 -10.44 27.73 7.64
N GLY A 228 -9.91 27.20 6.54
CA GLY A 228 -9.82 25.77 6.29
C GLY A 228 -8.68 25.13 7.07
N ILE A 229 -8.64 23.79 7.05
CA ILE A 229 -7.69 22.97 7.81
C ILE A 229 -6.25 23.39 7.56
N LEU A 230 -5.92 23.74 6.31
CA LEU A 230 -4.56 24.12 5.96
C LEU A 230 -4.15 25.46 6.57
N GLU A 231 -5.01 26.47 6.50
CA GLU A 231 -4.73 27.77 7.10
C GLU A 231 -4.66 27.69 8.63
N GLU A 232 -5.60 26.97 9.25
CA GLU A 232 -5.63 26.73 10.71
C GLU A 232 -4.32 26.11 11.22
N LEU A 233 -3.73 25.19 10.45
CA LEU A 233 -2.53 24.46 10.83
C LEU A 233 -1.23 25.04 10.24
N GLY A 234 -1.30 26.18 9.55
CA GLY A 234 -0.13 26.77 8.88
C GLY A 234 0.48 25.88 7.81
N LEU A 235 -0.34 25.02 7.18
CA LEU A 235 0.02 24.13 6.09
C LEU A 235 -0.34 24.75 4.73
N SER A 236 0.26 24.24 3.67
CA SER A 236 -0.11 24.63 2.31
C SER A 236 0.02 23.47 1.33
N TRP A 237 -0.53 23.61 0.12
CA TRP A 237 -0.37 22.60 -0.91
C TRP A 237 1.04 22.59 -1.51
N SER A 238 1.45 21.42 -1.96
CA SER A 238 2.61 21.18 -2.81
C SER A 238 2.19 20.40 -4.06
N ASN A 239 2.90 20.66 -5.15
CA ASN A 239 2.84 19.86 -6.39
C ASN A 239 3.98 18.83 -6.46
N ASP A 240 4.86 18.80 -5.47
CA ASP A 240 6.02 17.93 -5.38
C ASP A 240 5.95 17.08 -4.10
N TYR A 241 6.06 15.76 -4.26
CA TYR A 241 6.09 14.83 -3.14
C TYR A 241 7.33 15.01 -2.26
N GLU A 242 8.46 15.51 -2.78
CA GLU A 242 9.66 15.72 -1.98
C GLU A 242 9.57 16.99 -1.12
N ASP A 243 8.73 17.96 -1.49
CA ASP A 243 8.43 19.13 -0.68
C ASP A 243 7.38 18.80 0.39
N GLN A 244 7.82 18.22 1.52
CA GLN A 244 6.96 17.80 2.64
C GLN A 244 7.09 18.68 3.90
N LYS A 245 7.66 19.87 3.78
CA LYS A 245 7.89 20.79 4.90
C LYS A 245 6.67 21.68 5.15
N ALA A 246 5.80 21.29 6.08
CA ALA A 246 4.47 21.88 6.28
C ALA A 246 3.62 21.91 4.99
N LYS A 247 3.80 20.88 4.16
CA LYS A 247 3.21 20.79 2.82
C LYS A 247 2.41 19.51 2.65
N VAL A 248 1.18 19.68 2.17
CA VAL A 248 0.29 18.60 1.79
C VAL A 248 0.36 18.45 0.26
N PHE A 249 0.56 17.25 -0.20
CA PHE A 249 0.66 16.79 -1.57
C PHE A 249 -0.43 15.75 -1.81
N ILE A 250 -1.02 15.80 -3.01
CA ILE A 250 -2.02 14.84 -3.47
C ILE A 250 -1.35 13.98 -4.52
N PRO A 251 -0.96 12.73 -4.20
CA PRO A 251 -0.38 11.84 -5.18
C PRO A 251 -1.37 11.59 -6.34
N PRO A 252 -0.89 11.58 -7.60
CA PRO A 252 -1.74 11.37 -8.77
C PRO A 252 -2.14 9.89 -8.91
N LYS A 253 -2.92 9.39 -7.96
CA LYS A 253 -3.44 8.02 -7.92
C LYS A 253 -4.69 7.89 -8.78
N GLN A 254 -4.80 6.77 -9.50
CA GLN A 254 -5.87 6.52 -10.47
C GLN A 254 -7.13 5.91 -9.84
N ALA A 255 -6.97 5.11 -8.79
CA ALA A 255 -8.01 4.28 -8.19
C ALA A 255 -8.42 4.74 -6.78
N MET A 256 -7.71 5.72 -6.22
CA MET A 256 -8.01 6.29 -4.91
C MET A 256 -7.66 7.77 -4.81
N THR A 257 -8.04 8.37 -3.68
CA THR A 257 -7.67 9.72 -3.28
C THR A 257 -6.79 9.64 -2.05
N THR A 258 -5.65 10.33 -2.06
CA THR A 258 -4.68 10.32 -0.97
C THR A 258 -4.23 11.73 -0.66
N PHE A 259 -4.15 12.07 0.62
CA PHE A 259 -3.49 13.27 1.12
C PHE A 259 -2.33 12.82 2.01
N ASN A 260 -1.10 13.20 1.71
CA ASN A 260 0.00 12.87 2.63
C ASN A 260 -0.15 13.66 3.94
N VAL A 261 0.45 13.13 5.01
CA VAL A 261 0.74 13.92 6.20
C VAL A 261 2.17 14.47 6.05
N PRO A 262 2.39 15.79 6.21
CA PRO A 262 3.71 16.41 6.12
C PRO A 262 4.74 15.66 6.99
N ARG A 263 5.99 15.56 6.53
CA ARG A 263 7.08 14.94 7.31
C ARG A 263 7.66 15.90 8.33
N GLU A 264 7.77 17.17 7.94
CA GLU A 264 8.47 18.19 8.69
C GLU A 264 7.54 19.37 8.99
N TYR A 265 7.83 20.04 10.10
CA TYR A 265 7.21 21.31 10.47
C TYR A 265 7.66 22.44 9.54
N ALA A 266 6.96 23.58 9.56
CA ALA A 266 7.32 24.76 8.76
C ALA A 266 8.72 25.32 9.08
N ASN A 267 9.24 25.06 10.29
CA ASN A 267 10.60 25.43 10.69
C ASN A 267 11.66 24.39 10.26
N GLY A 268 11.28 23.31 9.58
CA GLY A 268 12.18 22.26 9.07
C GLY A 268 12.52 21.21 10.12
N LYS A 269 11.89 21.23 11.30
CA LYS A 269 12.06 20.15 12.27
C LYS A 269 11.39 18.88 11.75
N PRO A 270 12.04 17.70 11.89
CA PRO A 270 11.44 16.42 11.52
C PRO A 270 10.29 16.04 12.46
N ASP A 271 9.68 14.89 12.19
CA ASP A 271 8.70 14.21 13.06
C ASP A 271 7.32 14.87 13.20
N TYR A 272 6.92 15.74 12.26
CA TYR A 272 5.55 16.28 12.25
C TYR A 272 4.50 15.17 12.31
N ARG A 273 4.70 14.04 11.59
CA ARG A 273 3.76 12.91 11.54
C ARG A 273 3.44 12.30 12.92
N LYS A 274 4.31 12.44 13.91
CA LYS A 274 4.11 11.87 15.26
C LYS A 274 3.56 12.89 16.25
N SER A 275 3.23 14.09 15.78
CA SER A 275 2.80 15.21 16.61
C SER A 275 1.28 15.24 16.84
N PRO A 276 0.83 15.87 17.94
CA PRO A 276 -0.59 16.17 18.16
C PRO A 276 -1.21 16.98 17.01
N GLU A 277 -0.44 17.86 16.35
CA GLU A 277 -0.89 18.64 15.21
C GLU A 277 -1.19 17.75 13.99
N ALA A 278 -0.37 16.73 13.73
CA ALA A 278 -0.66 15.74 12.69
C ALA A 278 -1.89 14.89 13.02
N ASP A 279 -2.11 14.55 14.29
CA ASP A 279 -3.33 13.85 14.72
C ASP A 279 -4.58 14.72 14.54
N HIS A 280 -4.47 16.01 14.85
CA HIS A 280 -5.53 16.98 14.57
C HIS A 280 -5.79 17.09 13.06
N PHE A 281 -4.74 17.22 12.25
CA PHE A 281 -4.83 17.23 10.79
C PHE A 281 -5.59 16.00 10.26
N ARG A 282 -5.19 14.78 10.66
CA ARG A 282 -5.87 13.54 10.27
C ARG A 282 -7.35 13.55 10.61
N LYS A 283 -7.69 13.90 11.86
CA LYS A 283 -9.09 13.97 12.33
C LYS A 283 -9.91 14.98 11.53
N GLN A 284 -9.34 16.15 11.22
CA GLN A 284 -10.06 17.17 10.46
C GLN A 284 -10.27 16.76 9.00
N VAL A 285 -9.26 16.19 8.35
CA VAL A 285 -9.39 15.72 6.95
C VAL A 285 -10.42 14.60 6.86
N ILE A 286 -10.42 13.63 7.78
CA ILE A 286 -11.46 12.59 7.85
C ILE A 286 -12.84 13.22 8.01
N LYS A 287 -13.04 14.18 8.92
CA LYS A 287 -14.33 14.88 9.08
C LYS A 287 -14.79 15.55 7.78
N VAL A 288 -13.88 16.17 7.04
CA VAL A 288 -14.18 16.79 5.73
C VAL A 288 -14.56 15.73 4.70
N MET A 289 -13.84 14.61 4.66
CA MET A 289 -14.17 13.46 3.80
C MET A 289 -15.56 12.91 4.12
N GLU A 290 -15.87 12.66 5.40
CA GLU A 290 -17.19 12.19 5.84
C GLU A 290 -18.31 13.14 5.44
N LYS A 291 -18.13 14.45 5.72
CA LYS A 291 -19.11 15.48 5.36
C LYS A 291 -19.34 15.53 3.84
N THR A 292 -18.28 15.36 3.06
CA THR A 292 -18.33 15.35 1.60
C THR A 292 -19.04 14.10 1.08
N ALA A 293 -18.74 12.92 1.63
CA ALA A 293 -19.42 11.67 1.31
C ALA A 293 -20.93 11.77 1.59
N LYS A 294 -21.33 12.29 2.76
CA LYS A 294 -22.75 12.53 3.11
C LYS A 294 -23.45 13.45 2.11
N ARG A 295 -22.84 14.60 1.81
CA ARG A 295 -23.39 15.59 0.85
C ARG A 295 -23.54 15.02 -0.55
N LEU A 296 -22.64 14.13 -0.96
CA LEU A 296 -22.68 13.47 -2.25
C LEU A 296 -23.58 12.24 -2.26
N ASN A 297 -24.13 11.81 -1.12
CA ASN A 297 -24.81 10.52 -0.98
C ASN A 297 -23.93 9.35 -1.45
N ILE A 298 -22.67 9.32 -0.98
CA ILE A 298 -21.75 8.21 -1.17
C ILE A 298 -21.67 7.44 0.16
N PRO A 299 -22.04 6.14 0.19
CA PRO A 299 -21.85 5.33 1.38
C PRO A 299 -20.37 5.30 1.77
N TYR A 300 -20.08 5.33 3.08
CA TYR A 300 -18.70 5.29 3.55
C TYR A 300 -18.54 4.56 4.88
N GLN A 301 -17.32 4.18 5.21
CA GLN A 301 -16.88 3.66 6.49
C GLN A 301 -15.55 4.34 6.86
N VAL A 302 -15.39 4.72 8.13
CA VAL A 302 -14.11 5.16 8.68
C VAL A 302 -13.40 3.95 9.30
N ILE A 303 -12.10 3.83 9.03
CA ILE A 303 -11.21 2.79 9.57
C ILE A 303 -10.08 3.48 10.32
#